data_AF-A0A8C5ICU3-F1
#
_entry.id   AF-A0A8C5ICU3-F1
#
_cell.length_a   1.000
_cell.length_b   1.000
_cell.length_c   1.000
_cell.angle_alpha   90.00
_cell.angle_beta   90.00
_cell.angle_gamma   90.00
#
_symmetry.space_group_name_H-M   'P 1'
#
loop_
_entity.id
_entity.type
_entity.pdbx_description
1 polymer ?
#
loop_
_entity_poly.entity_id
_entity_poly.type
_entity_poly.pdbx_seq_one_letter_code
_entity_poly.pdbx_strand_id
1 'polypeptide(L)'
;SLYRWSGAAEYSSLKVALAARAAPAELAQVAAAVRKDVVRTDRAHPYFGGPEEGHPHLAALQALLTTFALGHPRLSYCQGMSDVAAPLLAVLDDEAQAFLCFCSLMRRLAPRFRPGGRGLARAFGHLRRLLRRADPQFWAFLAARGAHDLLFCYRWLLLELKREFAFEDALKVLEITWSSLPPAPPPPPEGVPLLGGPTSSSGSPGG
;
A
#
# COMPACT_ATOMS: atom_id res chain seq x y z
N SER A 1 -7.91 18.64 -3.05
CA SER A 1 -9.22 18.61 -2.38
C SER A 1 -10.12 17.59 -3.07
N LEU A 2 -9.91 16.28 -2.83
CA LEU A 2 -10.62 15.18 -3.52
C LEU A 2 -11.21 14.13 -2.55
N TYR A 3 -10.99 14.30 -1.24
CA TYR A 3 -11.33 13.29 -0.22
C TYR A 3 -11.96 13.96 1.00
N ARG A 4 -13.10 14.63 0.82
CA ARG A 4 -13.91 15.16 1.91
C ARG A 4 -15.32 14.60 1.68
N TRP A 5 -15.53 13.35 2.10
CA TRP A 5 -16.74 12.55 1.89
C TRP A 5 -17.29 12.12 3.26
N SER A 6 -18.61 11.99 3.39
CA SER A 6 -19.29 11.67 4.65
C SER A 6 -20.01 10.32 4.67
N GLY A 7 -20.06 9.53 3.58
CA GLY A 7 -20.70 8.21 3.67
C GLY A 7 -20.74 7.31 2.42
N ALA A 8 -21.34 6.13 2.60
CA ALA A 8 -21.43 5.04 1.61
C ALA A 8 -22.25 5.38 0.34
N ALA A 9 -23.20 6.31 0.44
CA ALA A 9 -24.03 6.75 -0.69
C ALA A 9 -23.20 7.51 -1.75
N GLU A 10 -22.28 8.36 -1.28
CA GLU A 10 -21.40 9.12 -2.16
C GLU A 10 -20.40 8.20 -2.88
N TYR A 11 -19.85 7.23 -2.13
CA TYR A 11 -18.99 6.21 -2.71
C TYR A 11 -19.73 5.36 -3.75
N SER A 12 -20.97 4.95 -3.48
CA SER A 12 -21.79 4.21 -4.45
C SER A 12 -22.06 5.03 -5.72
N SER A 13 -22.35 6.33 -5.56
CA SER A 13 -22.53 7.25 -6.69
C SER A 13 -21.24 7.41 -7.50
N LEU A 14 -20.09 7.48 -6.83
CA LEU A 14 -18.77 7.52 -7.46
C LEU A 14 -18.50 6.25 -8.28
N LYS A 15 -18.78 5.06 -7.75
CA LYS A 15 -18.62 3.78 -8.46
C LYS A 15 -19.39 3.79 -9.79
N VAL A 16 -20.66 4.18 -9.74
CA VAL A 16 -21.53 4.25 -10.92
C VAL A 16 -21.01 5.28 -11.92
N ALA A 17 -20.67 6.48 -11.45
CA ALA A 17 -20.18 7.55 -12.31
C ALA A 17 -18.86 7.19 -13.02
N LEU A 18 -17.92 6.55 -12.31
CA LEU A 18 -16.64 6.13 -12.88
C LEU A 18 -16.82 5.00 -13.90
N ALA A 19 -17.65 4.01 -13.60
CA ALA A 19 -17.96 2.93 -14.53
C ALA A 19 -18.66 3.44 -15.80
N ALA A 20 -19.60 4.37 -15.67
CA ALA A 20 -20.32 4.96 -16.80
C ALA A 20 -19.41 5.84 -17.69
N ARG A 21 -18.38 6.46 -17.11
CA ARG A 21 -17.43 7.30 -17.85
C ARG A 21 -16.36 6.48 -18.59
N ALA A 22 -16.02 5.30 -18.10
CA ALA A 22 -14.98 4.46 -18.67
C ALA A 22 -15.44 3.84 -20.00
N ALA A 23 -14.52 3.70 -20.95
CA ALA A 23 -14.83 2.94 -22.16
C ALA A 23 -15.11 1.47 -21.79
N PRO A 24 -16.07 0.77 -22.44
CA PRO A 24 -16.40 -0.62 -22.10
C PRO A 24 -15.18 -1.56 -22.11
N ALA A 25 -14.27 -1.35 -23.07
CA ALA A 25 -13.03 -2.12 -23.17
C ALA A 25 -12.05 -1.84 -22.01
N GLU A 26 -11.93 -0.58 -21.58
CA GLU A 26 -11.10 -0.18 -20.43
C GLU A 26 -11.65 -0.79 -19.14
N LEU A 27 -12.96 -0.67 -18.91
CA LEU A 27 -13.63 -1.24 -17.75
C LEU A 27 -13.41 -2.76 -17.68
N ALA A 28 -13.61 -3.46 -18.81
CA ALA A 28 -13.39 -4.90 -18.89
C ALA A 28 -11.93 -5.28 -18.61
N GLN A 29 -10.97 -4.54 -19.14
CA GLN A 29 -9.55 -4.77 -18.92
C GLN A 29 -9.16 -4.59 -17.45
N VAL A 30 -9.58 -3.48 -16.83
CA VAL A 30 -9.33 -3.20 -15.41
C VAL A 30 -9.98 -4.26 -14.53
N ALA A 31 -11.26 -4.56 -14.75
CA ALA A 31 -11.99 -5.55 -13.96
C ALA A 31 -11.34 -6.94 -14.05
N ALA A 32 -10.90 -7.36 -15.24
CA ALA A 32 -10.20 -8.63 -15.43
C ALA A 32 -8.85 -8.67 -14.68
N ALA A 33 -8.06 -7.60 -14.77
CA ALA A 33 -6.78 -7.49 -14.08
C ALA A 33 -6.95 -7.55 -12.55
N VAL A 34 -7.94 -6.82 -12.02
CA VAL A 34 -8.29 -6.85 -10.58
C VAL A 34 -8.75 -8.24 -10.16
N ARG A 35 -9.71 -8.83 -10.89
CA ARG A 35 -10.29 -10.13 -10.54
C ARG A 35 -9.23 -11.22 -10.41
N LYS A 36 -8.26 -11.26 -11.34
CA LYS A 36 -7.14 -12.22 -11.32
C LYS A 36 -6.36 -12.22 -10.00
N ASP A 37 -6.23 -11.07 -9.38
CA ASP A 37 -5.51 -10.91 -8.11
C ASP A 37 -6.42 -11.10 -6.90
N VAL A 38 -7.66 -10.62 -6.97
CA VAL A 38 -8.64 -10.73 -5.87
C VAL A 38 -8.95 -12.20 -5.52
N VAL A 39 -9.20 -13.06 -6.50
CA VAL A 39 -9.57 -14.47 -6.24
C VAL A 39 -8.48 -15.27 -5.51
N ARG A 40 -7.22 -14.81 -5.61
CA ARG A 40 -6.05 -15.41 -4.95
C ARG A 40 -5.58 -14.64 -3.70
N THR A 41 -6.28 -13.59 -3.29
CA THR A 41 -5.88 -12.75 -2.15
C THR A 41 -6.36 -13.37 -0.84
N ASP A 42 -5.41 -13.63 0.07
CA ASP A 42 -5.61 -14.03 1.46
C ASP A 42 -6.65 -15.13 1.73
N ARG A 43 -6.80 -16.11 0.82
CA ARG A 43 -7.83 -17.17 0.91
C ARG A 43 -7.73 -18.09 2.14
N ALA A 44 -6.58 -18.09 2.82
CA ALA A 44 -6.40 -18.79 4.09
C ALA A 44 -6.99 -18.02 5.29
N HIS A 45 -7.25 -16.71 5.14
CA HIS A 45 -7.86 -15.90 6.17
C HIS A 45 -9.39 -16.07 6.13
N PRO A 46 -10.09 -16.30 7.25
CA PRO A 46 -11.53 -16.55 7.27
C PRO A 46 -12.37 -15.48 6.57
N TYR A 47 -11.98 -14.21 6.70
CA TYR A 47 -12.66 -13.09 6.02
C TYR A 47 -12.66 -13.24 4.49
N PHE A 48 -11.62 -13.83 3.90
CA PHE A 48 -11.58 -14.11 2.47
C PHE A 48 -11.59 -15.62 2.22
N GLY A 49 -12.14 -16.44 3.13
CA GLY A 49 -12.19 -17.89 2.99
C GLY A 49 -13.47 -18.37 2.32
N GLY A 50 -13.49 -19.62 1.83
CA GLY A 50 -14.71 -20.27 1.32
C GLY A 50 -14.81 -20.33 -0.21
N PRO A 51 -16.01 -20.53 -0.77
CA PRO A 51 -16.22 -20.53 -2.22
C PRO A 51 -15.98 -19.15 -2.84
N GLU A 52 -15.58 -19.10 -4.11
CA GLU A 52 -15.38 -17.82 -4.82
C GLU A 52 -16.71 -17.21 -5.29
N GLU A 53 -17.65 -18.06 -5.71
CA GLU A 53 -18.92 -17.64 -6.28
C GLU A 53 -19.81 -16.98 -5.23
N GLY A 54 -20.28 -15.76 -5.51
CA GLY A 54 -21.11 -14.99 -4.60
C GLY A 54 -20.40 -14.48 -3.34
N HIS A 55 -19.07 -14.57 -3.26
CA HIS A 55 -18.35 -14.18 -2.04
C HIS A 55 -18.39 -12.66 -1.81
N PRO A 56 -19.02 -12.16 -0.73
CA PRO A 56 -19.26 -10.74 -0.53
C PRO A 56 -17.96 -9.93 -0.36
N HIS A 57 -17.01 -10.41 0.44
CA HIS A 57 -15.76 -9.67 0.66
C HIS A 57 -14.82 -9.65 -0.56
N LEU A 58 -14.80 -10.71 -1.38
CA LEU A 58 -14.09 -10.66 -2.67
C LEU A 58 -14.74 -9.67 -3.63
N ALA A 59 -16.08 -9.64 -3.69
CA ALA A 59 -16.81 -8.69 -4.51
C ALA A 59 -16.54 -7.24 -4.07
N ALA A 60 -16.54 -6.97 -2.77
CA ALA A 60 -16.20 -5.67 -2.20
C ALA A 60 -14.74 -5.27 -2.51
N LEU A 61 -13.78 -6.19 -2.36
CA LEU A 61 -12.38 -5.94 -2.70
C LEU A 61 -12.20 -5.63 -4.20
N GLN A 62 -12.88 -6.38 -5.07
CA GLN A 62 -12.86 -6.13 -6.51
C GLN A 62 -13.47 -4.76 -6.86
N ALA A 63 -14.61 -4.41 -6.25
CA ALA A 63 -15.27 -3.14 -6.48
C ALA A 63 -14.40 -1.96 -6.02
N LEU A 64 -13.80 -2.05 -4.83
CA LEU A 64 -12.86 -1.05 -4.30
C LEU A 64 -11.69 -0.80 -5.25
N LEU A 65 -11.01 -1.86 -5.69
CA LEU A 65 -9.83 -1.76 -6.55
C LEU A 65 -10.16 -1.28 -7.97
N THR A 66 -11.29 -1.73 -8.52
CA THR A 66 -11.78 -1.28 -9.83
C THR A 66 -12.10 0.22 -9.78
N THR A 67 -12.82 0.65 -8.75
CA THR A 67 -13.17 2.06 -8.53
C THR A 67 -11.92 2.92 -8.39
N PHE A 68 -10.92 2.47 -7.62
CA PHE A 68 -9.65 3.16 -7.50
C PHE A 68 -8.94 3.32 -8.85
N ALA A 69 -8.86 2.24 -9.63
CA ALA A 69 -8.15 2.23 -10.91
C ALA A 69 -8.79 3.19 -11.92
N LEU A 70 -10.13 3.16 -12.05
CA LEU A 70 -10.88 4.07 -12.93
C LEU A 70 -10.82 5.54 -12.46
N GLY A 71 -10.73 5.76 -11.14
CA GLY A 71 -10.54 7.08 -10.55
C GLY A 71 -9.14 7.65 -10.76
N HIS A 72 -8.14 6.80 -10.98
CA HIS A 72 -6.71 7.17 -11.09
C HIS A 72 -6.05 6.59 -12.34
N PRO A 73 -6.51 6.91 -13.56
CA PRO A 73 -6.11 6.23 -14.79
C PRO A 73 -4.59 6.27 -15.09
N ARG A 74 -3.88 7.30 -14.62
CA ARG A 74 -2.41 7.41 -14.77
C ARG A 74 -1.64 6.33 -13.99
N LEU A 75 -2.21 5.84 -12.90
CA LEU A 75 -1.65 4.75 -12.10
C LEU A 75 -2.34 3.43 -12.44
N SER A 76 -3.67 3.46 -12.58
CA SER A 76 -4.54 2.31 -12.80
C SER A 76 -4.32 1.21 -11.75
N TYR A 77 -4.78 0.00 -12.06
CA TYR A 77 -4.52 -1.18 -11.25
C TYR A 77 -3.15 -1.78 -11.57
N CYS A 78 -2.36 -2.10 -10.54
CA CYS A 78 -1.13 -2.86 -10.65
C CYS A 78 -1.20 -4.11 -9.76
N GLN A 79 -0.59 -5.20 -10.24
CA GLN A 79 -0.53 -6.45 -9.50
C GLN A 79 0.06 -6.23 -8.09
N GLY A 80 -0.59 -6.80 -7.08
CA GLY A 80 -0.22 -6.62 -5.67
C GLY A 80 -0.93 -5.46 -4.97
N MET A 81 -1.67 -4.60 -5.67
CA MET A 81 -2.53 -3.61 -4.98
C MET A 81 -3.65 -4.28 -4.15
N SER A 82 -4.11 -5.48 -4.54
CA SER A 82 -5.08 -6.24 -3.73
C SER A 82 -4.51 -6.63 -2.37
N ASP A 83 -3.22 -6.94 -2.31
CA ASP A 83 -2.53 -7.30 -1.08
C ASP A 83 -2.42 -6.14 -0.09
N VAL A 84 -2.41 -4.90 -0.60
CA VAL A 84 -2.42 -3.67 0.19
C VAL A 84 -3.84 -3.30 0.63
N ALA A 85 -4.84 -3.51 -0.23
CA ALA A 85 -6.23 -3.18 0.07
C ALA A 85 -6.92 -4.18 1.00
N ALA A 86 -6.58 -5.47 0.91
CA ALA A 86 -7.24 -6.54 1.68
C ALA A 86 -7.19 -6.34 3.20
N PRO A 87 -6.04 -5.96 3.82
CA PRO A 87 -5.98 -5.63 5.24
C PRO A 87 -6.93 -4.49 5.65
N LEU A 88 -7.04 -3.44 4.84
CA LEU A 88 -7.92 -2.31 5.12
C LEU A 88 -9.39 -2.75 5.10
N LEU A 89 -9.77 -3.55 4.11
CA LEU A 89 -11.15 -4.03 3.99
C LEU A 89 -11.49 -4.99 5.14
N ALA A 90 -10.60 -5.92 5.48
CA ALA A 90 -10.85 -6.88 6.56
C ALA A 90 -10.98 -6.21 7.94
N VAL A 91 -10.23 -5.14 8.20
CA VAL A 91 -10.28 -4.42 9.48
C VAL A 91 -11.48 -3.46 9.55
N LEU A 92 -11.80 -2.77 8.46
CA LEU A 92 -12.88 -1.78 8.46
C LEU A 92 -14.26 -2.39 8.22
N ASP A 93 -14.31 -3.54 7.54
CA ASP A 93 -15.52 -4.24 7.11
C ASP A 93 -16.55 -3.35 6.40
N ASP A 94 -16.05 -2.31 5.72
CA ASP A 94 -16.85 -1.35 4.96
C ASP A 94 -16.09 -0.94 3.70
N GLU A 95 -16.69 -1.19 2.53
CA GLU A 95 -16.07 -0.94 1.23
C GLU A 95 -15.71 0.54 1.02
N ALA A 96 -16.57 1.47 1.49
CA ALA A 96 -16.38 2.89 1.29
C ALA A 96 -15.26 3.46 2.18
N GLN A 97 -15.24 3.08 3.46
CA GLN A 97 -14.16 3.44 4.39
C GLN A 97 -12.83 2.85 3.93
N ALA A 98 -12.83 1.58 3.53
CA ALA A 98 -11.64 0.92 3.00
C ALA A 98 -11.14 1.61 1.73
N PHE A 99 -12.02 2.03 0.83
CA PHE A 99 -11.65 2.81 -0.35
C PHE A 99 -10.99 4.15 0.01
N LEU A 100 -11.54 4.90 0.96
CA LEU A 100 -10.97 6.18 1.39
C LEU A 100 -9.60 6.01 2.05
N CYS A 101 -9.45 5.01 2.93
CA CYS A 101 -8.17 4.67 3.54
C CYS A 101 -7.16 4.22 2.47
N PHE A 102 -7.58 3.40 1.50
CA PHE A 102 -6.72 2.94 0.41
C PHE A 102 -6.25 4.10 -0.45
N CYS A 103 -7.15 5.02 -0.85
CA CYS A 103 -6.79 6.23 -1.58
C CYS A 103 -5.77 7.09 -0.80
N SER A 104 -5.98 7.25 0.52
CA SER A 104 -5.06 7.98 1.37
C SER A 104 -3.69 7.32 1.45
N LEU A 105 -3.64 6.01 1.65
CA LEU A 105 -2.40 5.23 1.70
C LEU A 105 -1.66 5.26 0.36
N MET A 106 -2.39 5.21 -0.76
CA MET A 106 -1.82 5.25 -2.10
C MET A 106 -1.16 6.60 -2.43
N ARG A 107 -1.46 7.70 -1.73
CA ARG A 107 -0.65 8.94 -1.85
C ARG A 107 0.82 8.71 -1.49
N ARG A 108 1.08 7.79 -0.54
CA ARG A 108 2.43 7.39 -0.12
C ARG A 108 2.98 6.25 -0.98
N LEU A 109 2.17 5.22 -1.25
CA LEU A 109 2.65 3.99 -1.89
C LEU A 109 2.65 4.01 -3.42
N ALA A 110 1.87 4.90 -4.07
CA ALA A 110 1.77 4.98 -5.52
C ALA A 110 3.12 4.98 -6.26
N PRO A 111 4.18 5.69 -5.81
CA PRO A 111 5.47 5.64 -6.49
C PRO A 111 6.06 4.23 -6.68
N ARG A 112 5.72 3.27 -5.80
CA ARG A 112 6.17 1.87 -5.89
C ARG A 112 5.45 1.09 -6.99
N PHE A 113 4.23 1.49 -7.32
CA PHE A 113 3.38 0.86 -8.35
C PHE A 113 3.43 1.59 -9.69
N ARG A 114 4.06 2.76 -9.78
CA ARG A 114 4.11 3.53 -11.03
C ARG A 114 4.85 2.76 -12.13
N PRO A 115 4.37 2.85 -13.38
CA PRO A 115 5.11 2.37 -14.55
C PRO A 115 6.55 2.90 -14.58
N GLY A 116 7.49 2.04 -15.01
CA GLY A 116 8.92 2.37 -15.05
C GLY A 116 9.68 2.17 -13.73
N GLY A 117 9.02 1.72 -12.65
CA GLY A 117 9.69 1.14 -11.48
C GLY A 117 10.57 2.08 -10.66
N ARG A 118 10.56 3.40 -10.93
CA ARG A 118 11.47 4.37 -10.29
C ARG A 118 11.36 4.40 -8.77
N GLY A 119 10.14 4.33 -8.22
CA GLY A 119 9.95 4.33 -6.76
C GLY A 119 10.51 3.08 -6.11
N LEU A 120 10.31 1.91 -6.73
CA LEU A 120 10.86 0.65 -6.23
C LEU A 120 12.38 0.58 -6.41
N ALA A 121 12.92 1.05 -7.54
CA ALA A 121 14.36 1.16 -7.77
C ALA A 121 15.04 2.04 -6.71
N ARG A 122 14.39 3.14 -6.27
CA ARG A 122 14.86 3.95 -5.15
C ARG A 122 14.90 3.15 -3.85
N ALA A 123 13.84 2.40 -3.53
CA ALA A 123 13.78 1.55 -2.35
C ALA A 123 14.90 0.49 -2.36
N PHE A 124 15.15 -0.18 -3.48
CA PHE A 124 16.29 -1.08 -3.65
C PHE A 124 17.63 -0.37 -3.46
N GLY A 125 17.78 0.84 -4.01
CA GLY A 125 18.97 1.66 -3.77
C GLY A 125 19.20 1.92 -2.28
N HIS A 126 18.14 2.17 -1.51
CA HIS A 126 18.23 2.39 -0.06
C HIS A 126 18.60 1.08 0.66
N LEU A 127 17.94 -0.03 0.33
CA LEU A 127 18.18 -1.34 0.94
C LEU A 127 19.63 -1.82 0.72
N ARG A 128 20.15 -1.67 -0.50
CA ARG A 128 21.55 -2.03 -0.81
C ARG A 128 22.56 -1.22 0.01
N ARG A 129 22.30 0.08 0.19
CA ARG A 129 23.16 0.94 1.03
C ARG A 129 23.08 0.56 2.50
N LEU A 130 21.87 0.29 3.00
CA LEU A 130 21.65 -0.17 4.38
C LEU A 130 22.42 -1.48 4.62
N LEU A 131 22.24 -2.48 3.75
CA LEU A 131 22.86 -3.79 3.91
C LEU A 131 24.39 -3.70 3.87
N ARG A 132 24.95 -2.94 2.92
CA ARG A 132 26.40 -2.72 2.83
C ARG A 132 26.98 -2.10 4.10
N ARG A 133 26.20 -1.26 4.80
CA ARG A 133 26.64 -0.58 6.03
C ARG A 133 26.40 -1.41 7.30
N ALA A 134 25.32 -2.16 7.34
CA ALA A 134 24.90 -2.95 8.50
C ALA A 134 25.65 -4.29 8.57
N ASP A 135 25.84 -4.95 7.43
CA ASP A 135 26.55 -6.23 7.32
C ASP A 135 27.38 -6.29 6.02
N PRO A 136 28.61 -5.72 6.05
CA PRO A 136 29.50 -5.71 4.90
C PRO A 136 29.91 -7.11 4.43
N GLN A 137 30.00 -8.07 5.36
CA GLN A 137 30.41 -9.44 5.05
C GLN A 137 29.31 -10.16 4.25
N PHE A 138 28.06 -10.03 4.68
CA PHE A 138 26.92 -10.58 3.93
C PHE A 138 26.72 -9.87 2.59
N TRP A 139 26.90 -8.55 2.53
CA TRP A 139 26.91 -7.82 1.26
C TRP A 139 27.96 -8.38 0.28
N ALA A 140 29.20 -8.59 0.74
CA ALA A 140 30.27 -9.16 -0.09
C ALA A 140 29.95 -10.58 -0.58
N PHE A 141 29.35 -11.41 0.29
CA PHE A 141 28.88 -12.74 -0.07
C PHE A 141 27.84 -12.72 -1.19
N LEU A 142 26.86 -11.80 -1.12
CA LEU A 142 25.85 -11.63 -2.17
C LEU A 142 26.46 -11.08 -3.46
N ALA A 143 27.38 -10.12 -3.35
CA ALA A 143 28.07 -9.53 -4.50
C ALA A 143 28.87 -10.57 -5.28
N ALA A 144 29.63 -11.43 -4.59
CA ALA A 144 30.38 -12.53 -5.19
C ALA A 144 29.49 -13.56 -5.92
N ARG A 145 28.20 -13.63 -5.58
CA ARG A 145 27.21 -14.53 -6.19
C ARG A 145 26.28 -13.84 -7.20
N GLY A 146 26.51 -12.56 -7.49
CA GLY A 146 25.64 -11.79 -8.38
C GLY A 146 24.25 -11.47 -7.80
N ALA A 147 24.01 -11.70 -6.51
CA ALA A 147 22.70 -11.52 -5.86
C ALA A 147 22.56 -10.17 -5.12
N HIS A 148 23.46 -9.23 -5.37
CA HIS A 148 23.54 -7.94 -4.68
C HIS A 148 22.56 -6.87 -5.21
N ASP A 149 21.83 -7.19 -6.28
CA ASP A 149 20.68 -6.41 -6.73
C ASP A 149 19.46 -6.57 -5.80
N LEU A 150 19.48 -7.62 -4.97
CA LEU A 150 18.47 -7.97 -3.98
C LEU A 150 17.09 -8.25 -4.59
N LEU A 151 16.99 -8.71 -5.84
CA LEU A 151 15.68 -8.90 -6.50
C LEU A 151 14.76 -9.88 -5.75
N PHE A 152 15.29 -10.77 -4.91
CA PHE A 152 14.50 -11.60 -4.00
C PHE A 152 13.69 -10.80 -2.96
N CYS A 153 14.09 -9.55 -2.67
CA CYS A 153 13.35 -8.61 -1.83
C CYS A 153 12.28 -7.80 -2.60
N TYR A 154 12.03 -8.06 -3.88
CA TYR A 154 11.05 -7.30 -4.67
C TYR A 154 9.68 -7.27 -4.02
N ARG A 155 9.17 -8.46 -3.63
CA ARG A 155 7.87 -8.60 -2.99
C ARG A 155 7.83 -7.89 -1.64
N TRP A 156 8.92 -7.93 -0.88
CA TRP A 156 9.05 -7.29 0.44
C TRP A 156 8.85 -5.79 0.33
N LEU A 157 9.56 -5.16 -0.61
CA LEU A 157 9.50 -3.71 -0.81
C LEU A 157 8.20 -3.26 -1.48
N LEU A 158 7.65 -4.06 -2.40
CA LEU A 158 6.40 -3.71 -3.06
C LEU A 158 5.21 -3.76 -2.11
N LEU A 159 5.15 -4.77 -1.24
CA LEU A 159 3.99 -5.07 -0.40
C LEU A 159 4.18 -4.71 1.08
N GLU A 160 5.19 -3.89 1.41
CA GLU A 160 5.51 -3.53 2.81
C GLU A 160 5.61 -4.77 3.72
N LEU A 161 6.29 -5.82 3.25
CA LEU A 161 6.46 -7.11 3.94
C LEU A 161 5.17 -7.90 4.25
N LYS A 162 3.99 -7.47 3.79
CA LYS A 162 2.70 -8.15 4.07
C LYS A 162 2.75 -9.67 3.88
N ARG A 163 3.42 -10.13 2.82
CA ARG A 163 3.47 -11.56 2.43
C ARG A 163 4.50 -12.39 3.20
N GLU A 164 5.24 -11.76 4.11
CA GLU A 164 6.29 -12.41 4.90
C GLU A 164 5.80 -12.76 6.33
N PHE A 165 4.56 -12.40 6.66
CA PHE A 165 3.93 -12.64 7.95
C PHE A 165 2.56 -13.31 7.79
N ALA A 166 2.10 -13.99 8.83
CA ALA A 166 0.69 -14.39 8.93
C ALA A 166 -0.20 -13.13 9.00
N PHE A 167 -1.48 -13.25 8.62
CA PHE A 167 -2.35 -12.09 8.44
C PHE A 167 -2.38 -11.15 9.67
N GLU A 168 -2.59 -11.70 10.86
CA GLU A 168 -2.63 -10.94 12.12
C GLU A 168 -1.32 -10.22 12.46
N ASP A 169 -0.18 -10.85 12.18
CA ASP A 169 1.13 -10.23 12.41
C ASP A 169 1.46 -9.19 11.34
N ALA A 170 1.02 -9.42 10.11
CA ALA A 170 1.10 -8.43 9.04
C ALA A 170 0.33 -7.17 9.42
N LEU A 171 -0.86 -7.27 10.03
CA LEU A 171 -1.61 -6.09 10.49
C LEU A 171 -0.78 -5.22 11.44
N LYS A 172 -0.16 -5.81 12.46
CA LYS A 172 0.69 -5.08 13.43
C LYS A 172 1.86 -4.37 12.74
N VAL A 173 2.54 -5.06 11.82
CA VAL A 173 3.66 -4.48 11.05
C VAL A 173 3.16 -3.33 10.17
N LEU A 174 2.01 -3.49 9.53
CA LEU A 174 1.43 -2.49 8.64
C LEU A 174 0.93 -1.26 9.42
N GLU A 175 0.34 -1.42 10.61
CA GLU A 175 -0.06 -0.32 11.49
C GLU A 175 1.12 0.60 11.82
N ILE A 176 2.24 0.01 12.27
CA ILE A 176 3.48 0.75 12.56
C ILE A 176 4.04 1.38 11.28
N THR A 177 4.08 0.62 10.19
CA THR A 177 4.66 1.08 8.93
C THR A 177 3.85 2.23 8.32
N TRP A 178 2.52 2.18 8.38
CA TRP A 178 1.61 3.16 7.78
C TRP A 178 1.39 4.40 8.64
N SER A 179 1.56 4.30 9.96
CA SER A 179 1.55 5.45 10.87
C SER A 179 2.88 6.23 10.88
N SER A 180 3.98 5.62 10.42
CA SER A 180 5.27 6.32 10.34
C SER A 180 5.24 7.53 9.41
N LEU A 181 5.95 8.60 9.79
CA LEU A 181 6.04 9.82 9.00
C LEU A 181 6.61 9.53 7.59
N PRO A 182 6.07 10.16 6.54
CA PRO A 182 6.70 10.07 5.24
C PRO A 182 8.08 10.73 5.27
N PRO A 183 9.01 10.37 4.36
CA PRO A 183 10.37 10.93 4.32
C PRO A 183 10.44 12.47 4.22
N ALA A 184 9.36 13.11 3.77
CA ALA A 184 9.15 14.54 3.86
C ALA A 184 7.79 14.75 4.54
N PRO A 185 7.76 14.88 5.89
CA PRO A 185 6.51 15.14 6.59
C PRO A 185 5.93 16.47 6.09
N PRO A 186 4.61 16.56 5.86
CA PRO A 186 4.00 17.87 5.64
C PRO A 186 4.31 18.77 6.84
N PRO A 187 4.46 20.09 6.65
CA PRO A 187 4.58 21.00 7.78
C PRO A 187 3.40 20.75 8.73
N PRO A 188 3.63 20.75 10.05
CA PRO A 188 2.55 20.56 11.00
C PRO A 188 1.43 21.57 10.67
N PRO A 189 0.15 21.15 10.64
CA PRO A 189 -0.94 22.12 10.56
C PRO A 189 -0.75 23.13 11.70
N GLU A 190 -1.21 24.37 11.54
CA GLU A 190 -1.35 25.31 12.66
C GLU A 190 -2.21 24.63 13.75
N GLY A 191 -1.56 23.96 14.70
CA GLY A 191 -2.19 22.88 15.45
C GLY A 191 -1.21 22.16 16.36
N VAL A 192 -1.80 21.61 17.43
CA VAL A 192 -1.18 21.26 18.72
C VAL A 192 0.24 20.67 18.58
N PRO A 193 1.26 21.29 19.22
CA PRO A 193 2.62 20.78 19.20
C PRO A 193 2.67 19.36 19.77
N LEU A 194 3.40 18.47 19.09
CA LEU A 194 3.70 17.14 19.60
C LEU A 194 4.48 17.28 20.92
N LEU A 195 3.92 16.77 22.00
CA LEU A 195 4.58 16.72 23.31
C LEU A 195 5.79 15.79 23.21
N GLY A 196 6.98 16.38 23.28
CA GLY A 196 8.26 15.66 23.26
C GLY A 196 9.00 15.77 21.92
N GLY A 197 9.66 16.91 21.69
CA GLY A 197 10.78 16.96 20.75
C GLY A 197 11.99 16.20 21.32
N PRO A 198 12.94 15.74 20.48
CA PRO A 198 14.18 15.16 20.98
C PRO A 198 14.85 16.20 21.88
N THR A 199 15.19 15.79 23.10
CA THR A 199 15.94 16.62 24.04
C THR A 199 17.19 17.12 23.32
N SER A 200 17.21 18.41 22.98
CA SER A 200 18.47 19.06 22.66
C SER A 200 19.30 18.95 23.93
N SER A 201 20.28 18.04 23.91
CA SER A 201 21.40 18.10 24.85
C SER A 201 22.13 19.41 24.56
N SER A 202 21.64 20.50 25.15
CA SER A 202 22.41 21.73 25.29
C SER A 202 23.51 21.39 26.28
N GLY A 203 24.70 21.16 25.72
CA GLY A 203 25.91 21.00 26.50
C GLY A 203 26.13 22.17 27.46
N SER A 204 26.78 21.85 28.56
CA SER A 204 27.45 22.84 29.41
C SER A 204 28.30 23.80 28.56
N PRO A 205 28.40 25.04 29.01
CA PRO A 205 29.69 25.70 29.13
C PRO A 205 29.95 26.07 30.60
N GLY A 206 31.23 26.09 30.97
CA GLY A 206 31.72 26.01 32.33
C GLY A 206 31.61 27.29 33.18
N GLY A 207 32.10 27.14 34.42
CA GLY A 207 32.13 28.14 35.47
C GLY A 207 32.25 27.45 36.82
#